data_AF-A0A3B9PAA7-F1
#
_entry.id   AF-A0A3B9PAA7-F1
#
_cell.length_a   1.000
_cell.length_b   1.000
_cell.length_c   1.000
_cell.angle_alpha   90.00
_cell.angle_beta   90.00
_cell.angle_gamma   90.00
#
_symmetry.space_group_name_H-M   'P 1'
#
loop_
_entity.id
_entity.type
_entity.pdbx_description
1 polymer ?
#
loop_
_entity_poly.entity_id
_entity_poly.type
_entity_poly.pdbx_seq_one_letter_code
_entity_poly.pdbx_strand_id
1 'polypeptide(L)'
;MSIINSFWHWINPTDRRQLLVLELDPANAQYLAQIAASSESSRQEVAQDLLKTALVDRQVAEKNLGRWRALTPRQQQVAALACLNFTNRQIAAKLNISPQTVKAHMRNLLHRFDLHSKSELRQALENWDFSNWIDLNPSG
;
A
#
# COMPACT_ATOMS: atom_id res chain seq x y z
N MET A 1 39.63 14.86 28.75
CA MET A 1 39.16 14.49 27.40
C MET A 1 38.19 13.33 27.52
N SER A 2 36.91 13.66 27.69
CA SER A 2 35.81 12.73 27.92
C SER A 2 35.05 12.52 26.62
N ILE A 3 35.31 11.41 25.92
CA ILE A 3 34.60 11.03 24.68
C ILE A 3 33.69 9.81 24.91
N ILE A 4 33.66 9.25 26.14
CA ILE A 4 32.92 8.01 26.43
C ILE A 4 31.48 8.27 26.93
N ASN A 5 31.13 9.50 27.32
CA ASN A 5 29.78 9.81 27.83
C ASN A 5 28.73 10.12 26.75
N SER A 6 29.09 10.17 25.46
CA SER A 6 28.14 10.55 24.38
C SER A 6 27.73 9.40 23.46
N PHE A 7 28.29 8.19 23.63
CA PHE A 7 27.94 7.04 22.80
C PHE A 7 26.71 6.27 23.32
N TRP A 8 26.44 6.33 24.63
CA TRP A 8 25.35 5.58 25.28
C TRP A 8 23.96 6.23 25.18
N HIS A 9 23.85 7.47 24.69
CA HIS A 9 22.53 8.08 24.46
C HIS A 9 21.89 7.62 23.12
N TRP A 10 22.67 7.19 22.13
CA TRP A 10 22.12 6.89 20.79
C TRP A 10 21.68 5.42 20.59
N ILE A 11 22.02 4.54 21.54
CA ILE A 11 21.57 3.14 21.55
C ILE A 11 20.63 2.96 22.74
N ASN A 12 19.35 3.29 22.51
CA ASN A 12 18.13 2.86 23.23
C ASN A 12 17.20 4.04 23.61
N PRO A 13 16.27 4.43 22.72
CA PRO A 13 15.12 5.21 23.11
C PRO A 13 13.94 4.25 23.31
N THR A 14 13.82 3.64 24.50
CA THR A 14 12.56 3.08 25.03
C THR A 14 11.68 2.31 24.04
N ASP A 15 11.84 0.99 23.97
CA ASP A 15 10.73 0.09 23.62
C ASP A 15 9.67 0.17 24.73
N ARG A 16 8.99 1.32 24.83
CA ARG A 16 7.85 1.49 25.72
C ARG A 16 6.70 0.76 25.05
N ARG A 17 6.59 -0.54 25.33
CA ARG A 17 5.32 -1.25 25.20
C ARG A 17 4.27 -0.47 25.99
N GLN A 18 3.40 0.24 25.28
CA GLN A 18 2.24 0.86 25.89
C GLN A 18 1.14 -0.18 25.95
N LEU A 19 0.57 -0.37 27.13
CA LEU A 19 -0.57 -1.27 27.31
C LEU A 19 -1.80 -0.54 26.78
N LEU A 20 -2.32 -1.02 25.65
CA LEU A 20 -3.58 -0.57 25.07
C LEU A 20 -4.65 -1.62 25.40
N VAL A 21 -5.72 -1.20 26.07
CA VAL A 21 -6.91 -2.04 26.30
C VAL A 21 -7.91 -1.74 25.18
N LEU A 22 -8.30 -2.78 24.46
CA LEU A 22 -9.29 -2.70 23.39
C LEU A 22 -10.59 -3.36 23.86
N GLU A 23 -11.68 -2.62 23.80
CA GLU A 23 -13.01 -3.20 23.94
C GLU A 23 -13.43 -3.76 22.57
N LEU A 24 -13.82 -5.03 22.55
CA LEU A 24 -14.37 -5.69 21.37
C LEU A 24 -15.84 -5.98 21.63
N ASP A 25 -16.67 -5.79 20.61
CA ASP A 25 -18.03 -6.33 20.65
C ASP A 25 -18.00 -7.86 20.79
N PRO A 26 -19.10 -8.48 21.26
CA PRO A 26 -19.14 -9.91 21.50
C PRO A 26 -18.81 -10.77 20.27
N ALA A 27 -19.17 -10.32 19.06
CA ALA A 27 -18.92 -11.08 17.83
C ALA A 27 -17.43 -11.09 17.49
N ASN A 28 -16.77 -9.94 17.54
CA ASN A 28 -15.33 -9.84 17.32
C ASN A 28 -14.51 -10.55 18.42
N ALA A 29 -14.94 -10.45 19.68
CA ALA A 29 -14.31 -11.17 20.79
C ALA A 29 -14.41 -12.70 20.62
N GLN A 30 -15.58 -13.20 20.19
CA GLN A 30 -15.79 -14.61 19.92
C GLN A 30 -14.98 -15.09 18.72
N TYR A 31 -14.94 -14.30 17.64
CA TYR A 31 -14.16 -14.63 16.45
C TYR A 31 -12.65 -14.70 16.75
N LEU A 32 -12.12 -13.74 17.51
CA LEU A 32 -10.73 -13.74 17.95
C LEU A 32 -10.41 -14.96 18.83
N ALA A 33 -11.33 -15.35 19.72
CA ALA A 33 -11.19 -16.57 20.52
C ALA A 33 -11.17 -17.85 19.67
N GLN A 34 -11.96 -17.90 18.59
CA GLN A 34 -11.95 -19.03 17.65
C GLN A 34 -10.61 -19.14 16.91
N ILE A 35 -10.08 -18.02 16.41
CA ILE A 35 -8.76 -18.00 15.75
C ILE A 35 -7.68 -18.51 16.71
N ALA A 36 -7.64 -17.97 17.93
CA ALA A 36 -6.68 -18.37 18.96
C ALA A 36 -6.76 -19.87 19.30
N ALA A 37 -7.98 -20.43 19.43
CA ALA A 37 -8.17 -21.85 19.69
C ALA A 37 -7.68 -22.74 18.54
N SER A 38 -7.81 -22.27 17.29
CA SER A 38 -7.38 -23.02 16.10
C SER A 38 -5.86 -22.98 15.85
N SER A 39 -5.16 -21.97 16.38
CA SER A 39 -3.74 -21.71 16.11
C SER A 39 -2.81 -22.03 17.30
N GLU A 40 -3.33 -22.71 18.33
CA GLU A 40 -2.61 -22.98 19.60
C GLU A 40 -1.97 -21.72 20.22
N SER A 41 -2.56 -20.54 19.98
CA SER A 41 -2.03 -19.24 20.40
C SER A 41 -2.93 -18.59 21.43
N SER A 42 -2.40 -17.68 22.23
CA SER A 42 -3.23 -16.88 23.13
C SER A 42 -4.06 -15.85 22.37
N ARG A 43 -5.21 -15.47 22.93
CA ARG A 43 -6.04 -14.36 22.41
C ARG A 43 -5.22 -13.06 22.25
N GLN A 44 -4.32 -12.80 23.18
CA GLN A 44 -3.47 -11.62 23.14
C GLN A 44 -2.50 -11.64 21.96
N GLU A 45 -1.85 -12.77 21.68
CA GLU A 45 -0.93 -12.90 20.54
C GLU A 45 -1.67 -12.72 19.22
N VAL A 46 -2.83 -13.35 19.06
CA VAL A 46 -3.67 -13.17 17.87
C VAL A 46 -4.11 -11.71 17.71
N ALA A 47 -4.55 -11.06 18.80
CA ALA A 47 -4.93 -9.64 18.76
C ALA A 47 -3.77 -8.75 18.31
N GLN A 48 -2.57 -9.01 18.85
CA GLN A 48 -1.37 -8.25 18.53
C GLN A 48 -0.96 -8.43 17.06
N ASP A 49 -1.01 -9.66 16.55
CA ASP A 49 -0.65 -9.94 15.15
C ASP A 49 -1.64 -9.33 14.16
N LEU A 50 -2.95 -9.45 14.44
CA LEU A 50 -3.98 -8.80 13.65
C LEU A 50 -3.84 -7.29 13.65
N LEU A 51 -3.60 -6.68 14.82
CA LEU A 51 -3.38 -5.23 14.92
C LEU A 51 -2.12 -4.80 14.17
N LYS A 52 -1.02 -5.54 14.33
CA LYS A 52 0.23 -5.28 13.60
C LYS A 52 0.01 -5.32 12.10
N THR A 53 -0.67 -6.34 11.60
CA THR A 53 -1.00 -6.50 10.18
C THR A 53 -1.85 -5.33 9.70
N ALA A 54 -2.93 -5.00 10.41
CA ALA A 54 -3.81 -3.88 10.06
C ALA A 54 -3.08 -2.52 10.04
N LEU A 55 -2.15 -2.29 10.98
CA LEU A 55 -1.33 -1.07 11.01
C LEU A 55 -0.37 -1.00 9.82
N VAL A 56 0.26 -2.12 9.46
CA VAL A 56 1.13 -2.21 8.27
C VAL A 56 0.31 -1.95 7.01
N ASP A 57 -0.84 -2.60 6.86
CA ASP A 57 -1.74 -2.41 5.71
C ASP A 57 -2.19 -0.96 5.59
N ARG A 58 -2.53 -0.32 6.72
CA ARG A 58 -2.91 1.10 6.77
C ARG A 58 -1.75 1.99 6.31
N GLN A 59 -0.53 1.75 6.76
CA GLN A 59 0.65 2.51 6.34
C GLN A 59 0.95 2.34 4.84
N VAL A 60 0.84 1.12 4.32
CA VAL A 60 1.02 0.83 2.89
C VAL A 60 -0.03 1.58 2.07
N ALA A 61 -1.30 1.54 2.48
CA ALA A 61 -2.38 2.26 1.82
C ALA A 61 -2.13 3.79 1.78
N GLU A 62 -1.66 4.39 2.87
CA GLU A 62 -1.30 5.83 2.91
C GLU A 62 -0.16 6.16 1.96
N LYS A 63 0.89 5.34 1.95
CA LYS A 63 2.04 5.54 1.07
C LYS A 63 1.60 5.46 -0.40
N ASN A 64 0.78 4.48 -0.74
CA ASN A 64 0.27 4.31 -2.10
C ASN A 64 -0.66 5.46 -2.52
N LEU A 65 -1.51 5.95 -1.61
CA LEU A 65 -2.33 7.14 -1.85
C LEU A 65 -1.47 8.40 -2.06
N GLY A 66 -0.43 8.59 -1.26
CA GLY A 66 0.53 9.67 -1.42
C GLY A 66 1.24 9.62 -2.78
N ARG A 67 1.73 8.43 -3.18
CA ARG A 67 2.35 8.18 -4.49
C ARG A 67 1.38 8.45 -5.64
N TRP A 68 0.12 8.02 -5.50
CA TRP A 68 -0.93 8.27 -6.49
C TRP A 68 -1.22 9.76 -6.69
N ARG A 69 -1.34 10.52 -5.58
CA ARG A 69 -1.57 11.97 -5.62
C ARG A 69 -0.41 12.75 -6.24
N ALA A 70 0.81 12.21 -6.16
CA ALA A 70 2.00 12.80 -6.79
C ALA A 70 2.14 12.48 -8.28
N LEU A 71 1.32 11.58 -8.84
CA LEU A 71 1.28 11.33 -10.28
C LEU A 71 0.64 12.49 -11.03
N THR A 72 1.13 12.77 -12.24
CA THR A 72 0.41 13.68 -13.14
C THR A 72 -0.91 13.05 -13.60
N PRO A 73 -1.90 13.83 -14.05
CA PRO A 73 -3.17 13.29 -14.56
C PRO A 73 -2.97 12.20 -15.63
N ARG A 74 -2.01 12.42 -16.54
CA ARG A 74 -1.65 11.45 -17.58
C ARG A 74 -1.05 10.16 -17.02
N GLN A 75 -0.24 10.26 -15.97
CA GLN A 75 0.30 9.08 -15.28
C GLN A 75 -0.79 8.31 -14.54
N GLN A 76 -1.77 9.00 -13.92
CA GLN A 76 -2.92 8.36 -13.28
C GLN A 76 -3.78 7.58 -14.28
N GLN A 77 -4.07 8.16 -15.46
CA GLN A 77 -4.76 7.46 -16.55
C GLN A 77 -4.03 6.18 -16.96
N VAL A 78 -2.70 6.27 -17.18
CA VAL A 78 -1.89 5.12 -17.57
C VAL A 78 -1.84 4.06 -16.45
N ALA A 79 -1.71 4.47 -15.20
CA ALA A 79 -1.70 3.57 -14.05
C ALA A 79 -3.04 2.85 -13.87
N ALA A 80 -4.16 3.57 -13.93
CA ALA A 80 -5.50 2.99 -13.81
C ALA A 80 -5.76 1.94 -14.90
N LEU A 81 -5.49 2.28 -16.17
CA LEU A 81 -5.67 1.33 -17.27
C LEU A 81 -4.71 0.15 -17.17
N ALA A 82 -3.50 0.35 -16.65
CA ALA A 82 -2.59 -0.76 -16.37
C ALA A 82 -3.12 -1.68 -15.27
N CYS A 83 -3.73 -1.13 -14.22
CA CYS A 83 -4.38 -1.89 -13.15
C CYS A 83 -5.59 -2.69 -13.65
N LEU A 84 -6.31 -2.14 -14.63
CA LEU A 84 -7.39 -2.81 -15.37
C LEU A 84 -6.90 -3.84 -16.40
N ASN A 85 -5.63 -4.27 -16.32
CA ASN A 85 -5.00 -5.26 -17.20
C ASN A 85 -4.87 -4.86 -18.69
N PHE A 86 -5.05 -3.59 -19.07
CA PHE A 86 -4.79 -3.19 -20.45
C PHE A 86 -3.29 -3.29 -20.80
N THR A 87 -3.01 -3.67 -22.04
CA THR A 87 -1.66 -3.66 -22.62
C THR A 87 -1.25 -2.23 -23.01
N ASN A 88 0.06 -1.96 -23.12
CA ASN A 88 0.52 -0.63 -23.53
C ASN A 88 -0.04 -0.18 -24.89
N ARG A 89 -0.36 -1.13 -25.79
CA ARG A 89 -1.01 -0.84 -27.08
C ARG A 89 -2.48 -0.44 -26.90
N GLN A 90 -3.22 -1.14 -26.05
CA GLN A 90 -4.61 -0.79 -25.74
C GLN A 90 -4.70 0.55 -24.98
N ILE A 91 -3.80 0.79 -24.03
CA ILE A 91 -3.69 2.07 -23.31
C ILE A 91 -3.41 3.20 -24.31
N ALA A 92 -2.44 2.98 -25.22
CA ALA A 92 -2.09 3.95 -26.26
C ALA A 92 -3.30 4.31 -27.13
N ALA A 93 -4.07 3.31 -27.57
CA ALA A 93 -5.29 3.51 -28.35
C ALA A 93 -6.36 4.29 -27.56
N LYS A 94 -6.60 3.94 -26.29
CA LYS A 94 -7.57 4.63 -25.43
C LYS A 94 -7.21 6.08 -25.15
N LEU A 95 -5.92 6.37 -24.99
CA LEU A 95 -5.42 7.70 -24.62
C LEU A 95 -4.99 8.55 -25.83
N ASN A 96 -5.15 8.03 -27.05
CA ASN A 96 -4.71 8.65 -28.30
C ASN A 96 -3.24 9.12 -28.27
N ILE A 97 -2.32 8.24 -27.86
CA ILE A 97 -0.87 8.49 -27.81
C ILE A 97 -0.09 7.30 -28.35
N SER A 98 1.21 7.47 -28.60
CA SER A 98 2.04 6.36 -29.05
C SER A 98 2.26 5.31 -27.92
N PRO A 99 2.44 4.02 -28.25
CA PRO A 99 2.87 3.01 -27.29
C PRO A 99 4.22 3.35 -26.62
N GLN A 100 5.09 4.12 -27.29
CA GLN A 100 6.35 4.59 -26.73
C GLN A 100 6.12 5.64 -25.63
N THR A 101 5.14 6.54 -25.82
CA THR A 101 4.71 7.51 -24.81
C THR A 101 4.13 6.81 -23.58
N VAL A 102 3.32 5.77 -23.78
CA VAL A 102 2.83 4.94 -22.65
C VAL A 102 3.99 4.28 -21.89
N LYS A 103 4.98 3.71 -22.60
CA LYS A 103 6.18 3.16 -21.96
C LYS A 103 6.93 4.21 -21.15
N ALA A 104 7.01 5.45 -21.63
CA ALA A 104 7.66 6.54 -20.90
C ALA A 104 6.89 6.93 -19.63
N HIS A 105 5.57 7.08 -19.71
CA HIS A 105 4.73 7.31 -18.54
C HIS A 105 4.83 6.17 -17.53
N MET A 106 4.79 4.91 -18.01
CA MET A 106 4.93 3.71 -17.19
C MET A 106 6.27 3.67 -16.44
N ARG A 107 7.39 3.98 -17.11
CA ARG A 107 8.70 4.03 -16.43
C ARG A 107 8.71 5.07 -15.32
N ASN A 108 8.18 6.26 -15.59
CA ASN A 108 8.19 7.36 -14.64
C ASN A 108 7.26 7.09 -13.45
N LEU A 109 6.08 6.50 -13.68
CA LEU A 109 5.17 6.15 -12.58
C LEU A 109 5.74 4.98 -11.75
N LEU A 110 6.33 3.96 -12.38
CA LEU A 110 6.94 2.84 -11.66
C LEU A 110 8.09 3.32 -10.77
N HIS A 111 8.94 4.21 -11.28
CA HIS A 111 9.97 4.85 -10.48
C HIS A 111 9.41 5.62 -9.28
N ARG A 112 8.29 6.34 -9.43
CA ARG A 112 7.65 7.05 -8.30
C ARG A 112 7.06 6.08 -7.26
N PHE A 113 6.60 4.92 -7.71
CA PHE A 113 6.11 3.88 -6.82
C PHE A 113 7.22 2.99 -6.26
N ASP A 114 8.47 3.19 -6.68
CA ASP A 114 9.60 2.32 -6.33
C ASP A 114 9.33 0.85 -6.72
N LEU A 115 8.85 0.66 -7.96
CA LEU A 115 8.46 -0.64 -8.52
C LEU A 115 9.22 -0.90 -9.82
N HIS A 116 9.36 -2.17 -10.16
CA HIS A 116 10.09 -2.64 -11.34
C HIS A 116 9.18 -3.15 -12.45
N SER A 117 7.91 -3.43 -12.15
CA SER A 117 7.01 -4.05 -13.13
C SER A 117 5.57 -3.55 -13.06
N LYS A 118 4.85 -3.70 -14.19
CA LYS A 118 3.39 -3.50 -14.25
C LYS A 118 2.63 -4.51 -13.37
N SER A 119 3.26 -5.63 -13.02
CA SER A 119 2.65 -6.62 -12.12
C SER A 119 2.70 -6.14 -10.67
N GLU A 120 3.84 -5.62 -10.23
CA GLU A 120 3.96 -5.03 -8.90
C GLU A 120 3.04 -3.82 -8.74
N LEU A 121 2.85 -3.00 -9.79
CA LEU A 121 1.89 -1.89 -9.73
C LEU A 121 0.47 -2.38 -9.47
N ARG A 122 0.07 -3.46 -10.15
CA ARG A 122 -1.24 -4.09 -9.97
C ARG A 122 -1.41 -4.63 -8.55
N GLN A 123 -0.39 -5.29 -8.03
CA GLN A 123 -0.41 -5.80 -6.66
C GLN A 123 -0.47 -4.66 -5.63
N ALA A 124 0.34 -3.62 -5.80
CA ALA A 124 0.37 -2.48 -4.89
C ALA A 124 -0.97 -1.72 -4.82
N LEU A 125 -1.79 -1.81 -5.87
CA LEU A 125 -3.07 -1.12 -6.00
C LEU A 125 -4.24 -2.12 -6.13
N GLU A 126 -4.08 -3.35 -5.67
CA GLU A 126 -5.07 -4.43 -5.90
C GLU A 126 -6.42 -4.15 -5.24
N ASN A 127 -6.41 -3.47 -4.10
CA ASN A 127 -7.62 -3.14 -3.33
C ASN A 127 -8.31 -1.86 -3.83
N TRP A 128 -7.89 -1.31 -4.96
CA TRP A 128 -8.44 -0.07 -5.51
C TRP A 128 -9.42 -0.38 -6.64
N ASP A 129 -10.55 0.33 -6.66
CA ASP A 129 -11.49 0.26 -7.76
C ASP A 129 -11.12 1.26 -8.87
N PHE A 130 -10.69 0.72 -10.02
CA PHE A 130 -10.39 1.50 -11.22
C PHE A 130 -11.50 1.44 -12.27
N SER A 131 -12.64 0.79 -12.01
CA SER A 131 -13.67 0.53 -13.02
C SER A 131 -14.17 1.82 -13.70
N ASN A 132 -14.26 2.91 -12.94
CA ASN A 132 -14.65 4.23 -13.44
C ASN A 132 -13.68 4.81 -14.49
N TRP A 133 -12.45 4.29 -14.61
CA TRP A 133 -11.45 4.74 -15.58
C TRP A 133 -11.56 4.06 -16.95
N ILE A 134 -12.45 3.07 -17.11
CA ILE A 134 -12.67 2.38 -18.40
C ILE A 134 -13.30 3.33 -19.43
N ASP A 135 -14.24 4.16 -18.97
CA ASP A 135 -15.10 5.02 -19.77
C ASP A 135 -14.75 6.50 -19.69
N LEU A 136 -13.93 6.90 -18.70
CA LEU A 136 -13.34 8.23 -18.66
C LEU A 136 -12.34 8.36 -19.80
N ASN A 137 -12.77 8.99 -20.88
CA ASN A 137 -11.90 9.67 -21.82
C ASN A 137 -11.85 11.14 -21.33
N PRO A 138 -10.89 11.55 -20.47
CA PRO A 138 -10.84 12.91 -20.00
C PRO A 138 -10.35 13.72 -21.20
N SER A 139 -11.32 14.26 -21.92
CA SER A 139 -11.09 15.24 -22.96
C SER A 139 -10.60 16.48 -22.22
N GLY A 140 -9.32 16.83 -22.41
CA GLY A 140 -8.63 17.93 -21.72
C GLY A 140 -7.15 17.64 -21.55
#